data_AF-A0AA87MKY1-F1
#
_entry.id   AF-A0AA87MKY1-F1
#
_cell.length_a   1.000
_cell.length_b   1.000
_cell.length_c   1.000
_cell.angle_alpha   90.00
_cell.angle_beta   90.00
_cell.angle_gamma   90.00
#
_symmetry.space_group_name_H-M   'P 1'
#
loop_
_entity.id
_entity.type
_entity.pdbx_description
1 polymer ?
#
loop_
_entity_poly.entity_id
_entity_poly.type
_entity_poly.pdbx_seq_one_letter_code
_entity_poly.pdbx_strand_id
1 'polypeptide(L)'
;MDQRIEYHIYKHIQPTSTSPRIWGSAGHEYFTGNDGLKRAIEKAIELQKTAPLGIEYSVQKYVYSRKTNYRPVKTRVWKNGKAA
;
A
#
# COMPACT_ATOMS: atom_id res chain seq x y z
N MET A 1 -15.57 -19.55 0.49
CA MET A 1 -15.26 -18.19 0.96
C MET A 1 -14.81 -17.38 -0.25
N ASP A 2 -15.64 -16.46 -0.75
CA ASP A 2 -15.42 -15.75 -2.03
C ASP A 2 -14.86 -14.34 -1.78
N GLN A 3 -13.76 -14.28 -1.02
CA GLN A 3 -13.08 -13.01 -0.72
C GLN A 3 -11.70 -13.03 -1.36
N ARG A 4 -11.47 -12.09 -2.28
CA ARG A 4 -10.13 -11.82 -2.83
C ARG A 4 -9.51 -10.72 -1.97
N ILE A 5 -8.34 -10.99 -1.41
CA ILE A 5 -7.59 -10.03 -0.60
C ILE A 5 -6.31 -9.70 -1.36
N GLU A 6 -6.07 -8.41 -1.54
CA GLU A 6 -4.87 -7.89 -2.17
C GLU A 6 -4.19 -6.87 -1.27
N TYR A 7 -2.87 -6.79 -1.35
CA TYR A 7 -2.07 -5.81 -0.65
C TYR A 7 -1.30 -4.98 -1.67
N HIS A 8 -1.52 -3.67 -1.65
CA HIS A 8 -0.98 -2.72 -2.62
C HIS A 8 -0.03 -1.76 -1.91
N ILE A 9 1.13 -1.49 -2.52
CA ILE A 9 2.10 -0.54 -1.99
C ILE A 9 1.90 0.81 -2.67
N TYR A 10 1.73 1.85 -1.87
CA TYR A 10 1.57 3.22 -2.32
C TYR A 10 2.80 4.04 -1.98
N LYS A 11 3.18 4.90 -2.92
CA LYS A 11 4.21 5.92 -2.78
C LYS A 11 3.55 7.27 -2.49
N HIS A 12 4.04 7.93 -1.45
CA HIS A 12 3.63 9.25 -1.02
C HIS A 12 4.81 10.18 -1.18
N ILE A 13 4.64 11.25 -1.95
CA ILE A 13 5.65 12.29 -2.08
C ILE A 13 5.18 13.47 -1.24
N GLN A 14 5.98 13.86 -0.26
CA GLN A 14 5.69 15.01 0.58
C GLN A 14 5.59 16.27 -0.29
N PRO A 15 4.63 17.17 0.02
CA PRO A 15 4.53 18.43 -0.70
C PRO A 15 5.79 19.26 -0.47
N THR A 16 6.23 19.93 -1.53
CA THR A 16 7.26 20.97 -1.46
C THR A 16 6.60 22.34 -1.61
N SER A 17 7.36 23.42 -1.41
CA SER A 17 6.86 24.80 -1.58
C SER A 17 6.24 25.05 -2.97
N THR A 18 6.60 24.24 -3.96
CA THR A 18 6.19 24.37 -5.36
C THR A 18 5.35 23.21 -5.88
N SER A 19 5.09 22.15 -5.08
CA SER A 19 4.37 20.96 -5.54
C SER A 19 3.44 20.39 -4.47
N PRO A 20 2.17 20.10 -4.81
CA PRO A 20 1.22 19.48 -3.88
C PRO A 20 1.64 18.05 -3.51
N ARG A 21 1.03 17.50 -2.47
CA ARG A 21 1.27 16.11 -2.05
C ARG A 21 0.77 15.17 -3.17
N ILE A 22 1.67 14.37 -3.74
CA ILE A 22 1.33 13.42 -4.80
C ILE A 22 1.14 12.02 -4.20
N TRP A 23 0.02 11.38 -4.56
CA TRP A 23 -0.28 10.00 -4.23
C TRP A 23 -0.20 9.16 -5.50
N GLY A 24 0.65 8.14 -5.50
CA GLY A 24 0.75 7.21 -6.62
C GLY A 24 0.91 5.78 -6.12
N SER A 25 0.39 4.81 -6.88
CA SER A 25 0.79 3.42 -6.64
C SER A 25 2.30 3.31 -6.88
N ALA A 26 3.03 2.60 -6.01
CA ALA A 26 4.46 2.38 -6.21
C ALA A 26 4.75 1.45 -7.41
N GLY A 27 3.71 0.89 -8.02
CA GLY A 27 3.71 0.07 -9.24
C GLY A 27 2.35 -0.59 -9.48
N HIS A 28 2.27 -1.50 -10.44
CA HIS A 28 1.11 -2.40 -10.60
C HIS A 28 1.21 -3.68 -9.76
N GLU A 29 2.28 -3.84 -8.98
CA GLU A 29 2.49 -5.02 -8.15
C GLU A 29 1.56 -5.03 -6.94
N TYR A 30 0.79 -6.11 -6.83
CA TYR A 30 -0.05 -6.42 -5.67
C TYR A 30 0.32 -7.80 -5.12
N PHE A 31 0.24 -7.94 -3.81
CA PHE A 31 0.55 -9.18 -3.12
C PHE A 31 -0.75 -9.85 -2.69
N THR A 32 -0.83 -11.18 -2.86
CA THR A 32 -2.01 -12.00 -2.52
C THR A 32 -1.58 -13.24 -1.74
N GLY A 33 -2.55 -13.94 -1.14
CA GLY A 33 -2.31 -15.16 -0.35
C GLY A 33 -2.04 -14.89 1.13
N ASN A 34 -1.79 -15.96 1.90
CA ASN A 34 -1.63 -15.90 3.37
C ASN A 34 -0.47 -14.99 3.79
N ASP A 35 0.63 -15.02 3.05
CA ASP A 35 1.82 -14.19 3.30
C ASP A 35 1.79 -12.84 2.54
N GLY A 36 0.69 -12.51 1.86
CA GLY A 36 0.61 -11.31 1.04
C GLY A 36 0.87 -10.02 1.84
N LEU A 37 0.36 -9.95 3.07
CA LEU A 37 0.59 -8.81 3.96
C LEU A 37 2.07 -8.67 4.32
N LYS A 38 2.68 -9.78 4.75
CA LYS A 38 4.07 -9.82 5.19
C LYS A 38 4.99 -9.40 4.04
N ARG A 39 4.82 -10.00 2.86
CA ARG A 39 5.60 -9.67 1.65
C ARG A 39 5.43 -8.22 1.22
N ALA A 40 4.20 -7.69 1.28
CA ALA A 40 3.94 -6.29 0.97
C ALA A 40 4.64 -5.33 1.94
N ILE A 41 4.64 -5.65 3.24
CA ILE A 41 5.34 -4.87 4.26
C ILE A 41 6.86 -4.96 4.09
N GLU A 42 7.41 -6.17 3.89
CA GLU A 42 8.85 -6.37 3.65
C GLU A 42 9.31 -5.56 2.44
N LYS A 43 8.60 -5.65 1.31
CA LYS A 43 8.89 -4.86 0.11
C LYS A 43 8.76 -3.36 0.35
N ALA A 44 7.74 -2.92 1.09
CA ALA A 44 7.57 -1.50 1.42
C ALA A 44 8.69 -0.96 2.31
N ILE A 45 9.22 -1.79 3.23
CA ILE A 45 10.40 -1.47 4.04
C ILE A 45 11.65 -1.36 3.17
N GLU A 46 11.87 -2.30 2.24
CA GLU A 46 12.99 -2.24 1.30
C GLU A 46 12.94 -0.97 0.43
N LEU A 47 11.75 -0.64 -0.09
CA LEU A 47 11.52 0.60 -0.85
C LEU A 47 11.74 1.85 0.01
N GLN A 48 11.37 1.81 1.29
CA GLN A 48 11.60 2.94 2.20
C GLN A 48 13.09 3.16 2.51
N LYS A 49 13.90 2.09 2.58
CA LYS A 49 15.35 2.19 2.83
C LYS A 49 16.10 2.91 1.70
N THR A 50 15.64 2.76 0.47
CA THR A 50 16.24 3.40 -0.72
C THR A 50 15.50 4.67 -1.14
N ALA A 51 14.47 5.06 -0.39
CA ALA A 51 13.67 6.24 -0.69
C ALA A 51 14.46 7.53 -0.44
N PRO A 52 14.45 8.50 -1.36
CA PRO A 52 14.98 9.82 -1.08
C PRO A 52 14.12 10.55 -0.04
N LEU A 53 14.72 11.56 0.61
CA LEU A 53 14.06 12.41 1.60
C LEU A 53 12.74 12.99 1.03
N GLY A 54 11.67 12.87 1.82
CA GLY A 54 10.33 13.30 1.41
C GLY A 54 9.50 12.24 0.69
N ILE A 55 10.01 11.02 0.47
CA ILE A 55 9.23 9.91 -0.06
C ILE A 55 8.88 8.91 1.06
N GLU A 56 7.59 8.65 1.23
CA GLU A 56 7.08 7.64 2.17
C GLU A 56 6.34 6.54 1.41
N TYR A 57 6.42 5.30 1.91
CA TYR A 57 5.61 4.19 1.42
C TYR A 57 4.53 3.78 2.43
N SER A 58 3.43 3.23 1.93
CA SER A 58 2.37 2.63 2.76
C SER A 58 1.82 1.37 2.12
N VAL A 59 1.37 0.42 2.92
CA VAL A 59 0.65 -0.77 2.44
C VAL A 59 -0.84 -0.60 2.69
N GLN A 60 -1.64 -0.84 1.66
CA GLN A 60 -3.09 -0.85 1.73
C GLN A 60 -3.64 -2.24 1.40
N LYS A 61 -4.49 -2.76 2.28
CA LYS A 61 -5.25 -3.99 2.09
C LYS A 61 -6.55 -3.66 1.35
N TYR A 62 -6.82 -4.41 0.30
CA TYR A 62 -8.02 -4.35 -0.52
C TYR A 62 -8.76 -5.67 -0.35
N VAL A 63 -9.97 -5.61 0.20
CA VAL A 63 -10.83 -6.80 0.36
C VAL A 63 -12.00 -6.69 -0.62
N TYR A 64 -12.00 -7.56 -1.62
CA TYR A 64 -13.08 -7.70 -2.58
C TYR A 64 -14.00 -8.83 -2.11
N SER A 65 -15.29 -8.55 -2.03
CA SER A 65 -16.29 -9.55 -1.67
C SER A 65 -17.53 -9.41 -2.54
N ARG A 66 -18.21 -10.53 -2.80
CA ARG A 66 -19.55 -10.51 -3.41
C ARG A 66 -20.52 -9.59 -2.66
N LYS A 67 -20.41 -9.52 -1.33
CA LYS A 67 -21.27 -8.67 -0.48
C LYS A 67 -21.13 -7.17 -0.78
N THR A 68 -19.98 -6.73 -1.27
CA THR A 68 -19.74 -5.33 -1.61
C THR A 68 -19.89 -5.05 -3.11
N ASN A 69 -20.57 -5.94 -3.85
CA ASN A 69 -20.61 -5.92 -5.32
C ASN A 69 -19.19 -5.83 -5.92
N TYR A 70 -18.25 -6.54 -5.32
CA TYR A 70 -16.83 -6.51 -5.68
C TYR A 70 -16.16 -5.12 -5.60
N ARG A 71 -16.78 -4.14 -4.94
CA ARG A 71 -16.09 -2.90 -4.57
C ARG A 71 -15.09 -3.21 -3.46
N PRO A 72 -13.79 -2.90 -3.63
CA PRO A 72 -12.80 -3.21 -2.62
C PRO A 72 -12.99 -2.31 -1.40
N VAL A 73 -13.05 -2.94 -0.23
CA VAL A 73 -12.86 -2.23 1.04
C VAL A 73 -11.36 -2.00 1.22
N LYS A 74 -10.97 -0.73 1.26
CA LYS A 74 -9.58 -0.30 1.38
C LYS A 74 -9.26 -0.02 2.85
N THR A 75 -8.21 -0.64 3.37
CA THR A 75 -7.72 -0.42 4.74
C THR A 75 -6.22 -0.23 4.69
N ARG A 76 -5.71 0.88 5.22
CA ARG A 76 -4.26 1.06 5.39
C ARG A 76 -3.81 0.16 6.53
N VAL A 77 -2.81 -0.68 6.27
CA VAL A 77 -2.28 -1.65 7.25
C VAL A 77 -0.86 -1.32 7.70
N TRP A 78 -0.16 -0.47 6.95
CA TRP A 78 1.20 -0.05 7.28
C TRP A 78 1.53 1.31 6.68
N LYS A 79 2.31 2.13 7.40
CA LYS A 79 2.93 3.36 6.88
C LYS A 79 4.27 3.60 7.56
N ASN A 80 5.34 3.79 6.78
CA ASN A 80 6.62 4.31 7.24
C ASN A 80 7.14 3.64 8.55
N GLY A 81 7.16 2.31 8.58
CA GLY A 81 7.65 1.51 9.70
C GLY A 81 6.63 1.27 10.83
N LYS A 82 5.48 1.93 10.81
CA LYS A 82 4.41 1.74 11.81
C LYS A 82 3.26 0.91 11.23
N ALA A 83 2.86 -0.13 11.96
CA ALA A 83 1.58 -0.79 11.73
C ALA A 83 0.45 0.22 11.98
N ALA A 84 -0.56 0.23 11.11
CA ALA A 84 -1.67 1.18 11.14
C ALA A 84 -2.90 0.60 11.84
#